data_AF-A0A952FRH9-F1
#
_entry.id   AF-A0A952FRH9-F1
#
_cell.length_a   1.000
_cell.length_b   1.000
_cell.length_c   1.000
_cell.angle_alpha   90.00
_cell.angle_beta   90.00
_cell.angle_gamma   90.00
#
_symmetry.space_group_name_H-M   'P 1'
#
loop_
_entity.id
_entity.type
_entity.pdbx_description
1 polymer ?
#
loop_
_entity_poly.entity_id
_entity_poly.type
_entity_poly.pdbx_seq_one_letter_code
_entity_poly.pdbx_strand_id
1 'polypeptide(L)'
;MDREDQRLCPAGARELATLSTKLDSTYSTGAFQLQGKTLTLSDAEDILAASRDPAETKAVWEGWHGISPVMKPDYARLVALANEGSTA
;
A
#
# COMPACT_ATOMS: atom_id res chain seq x y z
N MET A 1 33.45 1.85 -6.88
CA MET A 1 32.28 1.88 -5.98
C MET A 1 32.17 0.49 -5.41
N ASP A 2 32.73 0.31 -4.23
CA ASP A 2 33.00 -1.00 -3.64
C ASP A 2 31.73 -1.59 -3.02
N ARG A 3 31.57 -2.93 -3.10
CA ARG A 3 30.38 -3.67 -2.64
C ARG A 3 30.13 -3.56 -1.12
N GLU A 4 31.03 -2.94 -0.37
CA GLU A 4 30.88 -2.73 1.08
C GLU A 4 29.91 -1.58 1.41
N ASP A 5 29.76 -0.59 0.52
CA ASP A 5 28.77 0.51 0.65
C ASP A 5 27.32 0.07 0.35
N GLN A 6 27.13 -1.18 -0.06
CA GLN A 6 25.84 -1.73 -0.50
C GLN A 6 25.22 -2.68 0.53
N ARG A 7 25.60 -2.55 1.81
CA ARG A 7 25.02 -3.29 2.94
C ARG A 7 24.07 -2.39 3.72
N LEU A 8 22.83 -2.84 3.88
CA LEU A 8 21.83 -2.12 4.67
C LEU A 8 22.33 -1.88 6.11
N CYS A 9 22.50 -0.60 6.47
CA CYS A 9 22.92 -0.22 7.81
C CYS A 9 21.79 -0.39 8.85
N PRO A 10 22.08 -0.45 10.18
CA PRO A 10 21.06 -0.57 11.21
C PRO A 10 19.99 0.54 11.20
N ALA A 11 20.35 1.75 10.76
CA ALA A 11 19.40 2.84 10.57
C ALA A 11 18.45 2.56 9.39
N GLY A 12 18.98 2.10 8.26
CA GLY A 12 18.20 1.68 7.10
C GLY A 12 17.26 0.51 7.41
N ALA A 13 17.71 -0.45 8.21
CA ALA A 13 16.86 -1.55 8.69
C ALA A 13 15.68 -1.06 9.55
N ARG A 14 15.89 -0.07 10.42
CA ARG A 14 14.81 0.56 11.21
C ARG A 14 13.84 1.35 10.32
N GLU A 15 14.35 2.05 9.33
CA GLU A 15 13.53 2.78 8.35
C GLU A 15 12.66 1.81 7.54
N LEU A 16 13.25 0.71 7.07
CA LEU A 16 12.53 -0.35 6.34
C LEU A 16 11.39 -0.95 7.17
N ALA A 17 11.64 -1.27 8.45
CA ALA A 17 10.62 -1.78 9.36
C ALA A 17 9.49 -0.74 9.56
N THR A 18 9.85 0.53 9.74
CA THR A 18 8.88 1.63 9.91
C THR A 18 8.00 1.80 8.69
N LEU A 19 8.59 1.81 7.49
CA LEU A 19 7.85 1.94 6.23
C LEU A 19 6.93 0.75 5.99
N SER A 20 7.40 -0.47 6.28
CA SER A 20 6.57 -1.69 6.19
C SER A 20 5.31 -1.56 7.05
N THR A 21 5.45 -1.20 8.33
CA THR A 21 4.31 -1.03 9.23
C THR A 21 3.38 0.10 8.79
N LYS A 22 3.93 1.23 8.33
CA LYS A 22 3.13 2.37 7.85
C LYS A 22 2.28 1.99 6.64
N LEU A 23 2.88 1.30 5.66
CA LEU A 23 2.18 0.85 4.45
C LEU A 23 1.08 -0.16 4.79
N ASP A 24 1.37 -1.14 5.64
CA ASP A 24 0.39 -2.15 6.09
C ASP A 24 -0.78 -1.53 6.86
N SER A 25 -0.49 -0.59 7.78
CA SER A 25 -1.52 0.14 8.51
C SER A 25 -2.39 1.00 7.59
N THR A 26 -1.78 1.69 6.63
CA THR A 26 -2.51 2.53 5.67
C THR A 26 -3.46 1.68 4.81
N TYR A 27 -3.00 0.50 4.38
CA TYR A 27 -3.83 -0.42 3.60
C TYR A 27 -4.97 -1.01 4.43
N SER A 28 -4.68 -1.54 5.63
CA SER A 28 -5.67 -2.25 6.46
C SER A 28 -6.72 -1.34 7.08
N THR A 29 -6.40 -0.06 7.32
CA THR A 29 -7.34 0.92 7.89
C THR A 29 -7.94 1.86 6.85
N GLY A 30 -7.63 1.63 5.57
CA GLY A 30 -8.14 2.43 4.46
C GLY A 30 -9.67 2.40 4.38
N ALA A 31 -10.24 3.55 4.05
CA ALA A 31 -11.65 3.70 3.78
C ALA A 31 -11.88 4.76 2.69
N PHE A 32 -13.00 4.66 1.97
CA PHE A 32 -13.36 5.61 0.92
C PHE A 32 -14.84 5.94 0.96
N GLN A 33 -15.21 7.07 0.37
CA GLN A 33 -16.60 7.52 0.28
C GLN A 33 -17.21 7.07 -1.05
N LEU A 34 -18.36 6.39 -1.00
CA LEU A 34 -19.16 6.07 -2.18
C LEU A 34 -20.64 6.21 -1.85
N GLN A 35 -21.37 6.99 -2.65
CA GLN A 35 -22.82 7.22 -2.49
C GLN A 35 -23.24 7.62 -1.06
N GLY A 36 -22.44 8.46 -0.40
CA GLY A 36 -22.69 8.94 0.96
C GLY A 36 -22.36 7.93 2.07
N LYS A 37 -21.83 6.75 1.74
CA LYS A 37 -21.35 5.75 2.69
C LYS A 37 -19.83 5.76 2.76
N THR A 38 -19.31 5.51 3.96
CA THR A 38 -17.90 5.16 4.18
C THR A 38 -17.76 3.66 4.03
N LEU A 39 -16.92 3.20 3.11
CA LEU A 39 -16.68 1.79 2.81
C LEU A 39 -15.23 1.42 3.13
N THR A 40 -15.05 0.24 3.70
CA THR A 40 -13.75 -0.40 3.95
C THR A 40 -13.37 -1.34 2.81
N LEU A 41 -12.19 -1.96 2.88
CA LEU A 41 -11.81 -3.04 1.96
C LEU A 41 -12.83 -4.18 1.99
N SER A 42 -13.23 -4.64 3.17
CA SER A 42 -14.16 -5.77 3.31
C SER A 42 -15.53 -5.45 2.70
N ASP A 43 -16.03 -4.22 2.88
CA ASP A 43 -17.27 -3.80 2.22
C ASP A 43 -17.13 -3.81 0.69
N ALA A 44 -15.98 -3.35 0.18
CA ALA A 44 -15.70 -3.37 -1.26
C ALA A 44 -15.61 -4.81 -1.81
N GLU A 45 -14.96 -5.72 -1.08
CA GLU A 45 -14.87 -7.15 -1.43
C GLU A 45 -16.25 -7.79 -1.53
N ASP A 46 -17.13 -7.54 -0.55
CA ASP A 46 -18.50 -8.05 -0.53
C ASP A 46 -19.31 -7.53 -1.73
N ILE A 47 -19.22 -6.22 -2.04
CA ILE A 47 -19.92 -5.63 -3.18
C ILE A 47 -19.40 -6.19 -4.50
N LEU A 48 -18.08 -6.28 -4.67
CA LEU A 48 -17.46 -6.82 -5.90
C LEU A 48 -17.80 -8.31 -6.10
N ALA A 49 -17.91 -9.09 -5.02
CA ALA A 49 -18.30 -10.49 -5.08
C ALA A 49 -19.77 -10.67 -5.50
N ALA A 50 -20.67 -9.83 -4.99
CA ALA A 50 -22.11 -9.96 -5.21
C ALA A 50 -22.59 -9.27 -6.50
N SER A 51 -22.06 -8.09 -6.83
CA SER A 51 -22.56 -7.27 -7.93
C SER A 51 -22.16 -7.84 -9.30
N ARG A 52 -23.08 -7.71 -10.26
CA ARG A 52 -22.83 -7.98 -11.68
C ARG A 52 -23.06 -6.74 -12.54
N ASP A 53 -23.29 -5.58 -11.92
CA ASP A 53 -23.37 -4.30 -12.61
C ASP A 53 -21.95 -3.76 -12.86
N PRO A 54 -21.54 -3.59 -14.14
CA PRO A 54 -20.23 -3.02 -14.47
C PRO A 54 -20.03 -1.60 -13.92
N ALA A 55 -21.09 -0.80 -13.79
CA ALA A 55 -20.99 0.57 -13.30
C ALA A 55 -20.70 0.59 -11.79
N GLU A 56 -21.39 -0.26 -11.02
CA GLU A 56 -21.19 -0.39 -9.57
C GLU A 56 -19.81 -0.94 -9.25
N THR A 57 -19.43 -2.06 -9.89
CA THR A 57 -18.11 -2.68 -9.67
C THR A 57 -16.96 -1.75 -10.04
N LYS A 58 -17.10 -0.98 -11.13
CA LYS A 58 -16.13 0.07 -11.48
C LYS A 58 -16.03 1.15 -10.40
N ALA A 59 -17.15 1.69 -9.94
CA ALA A 59 -17.14 2.76 -8.95
C ALA A 59 -16.51 2.32 -7.61
N VAL A 60 -16.78 1.09 -7.18
CA VAL A 60 -16.17 0.48 -5.99
C VAL A 60 -14.66 0.32 -6.18
N TRP A 61 -14.23 -0.21 -7.34
CA TRP A 61 -12.82 -0.39 -7.64
C TRP A 61 -12.07 0.96 -7.67
N GLU A 62 -12.62 1.97 -8.35
CA GLU A 62 -12.01 3.31 -8.42
C GLU A 62 -11.93 3.96 -7.03
N GLY A 63 -13.00 3.81 -6.22
CA GLY A 63 -13.05 4.32 -4.86
C GLY A 63 -11.98 3.70 -3.95
N TRP A 64 -11.87 2.36 -3.96
CA TRP A 64 -10.83 1.68 -3.19
C TRP A 64 -9.43 2.01 -3.70
N HIS A 65 -9.20 1.98 -5.01
CA HIS A 65 -7.88 2.27 -5.58
C HIS A 65 -7.39 3.70 -5.25
N GLY A 66 -8.33 4.64 -5.05
CA GLY A 66 -8.08 6.02 -4.67
C GLY A 66 -7.40 6.24 -3.32
N ILE A 67 -7.33 5.25 -2.43
CA ILE A 67 -6.60 5.40 -1.14
C ILE A 67 -5.08 5.29 -1.32
N SER A 68 -4.64 4.58 -2.35
CA SER A 68 -3.23 4.19 -2.56
C SER A 68 -2.25 5.29 -2.99
N PRO A 69 -2.64 6.43 -3.62
CA PRO A 69 -1.69 7.43 -4.11
C PRO A 69 -0.72 7.98 -3.04
N VAL A 70 -1.18 8.11 -1.79
CA VAL A 70 -0.35 8.59 -0.68
C VAL A 70 0.76 7.61 -0.28
N MET A 71 0.62 6.32 -0.63
CA MET A 71 1.57 5.26 -0.30
C MET A 71 2.74 5.18 -1.28
N LYS A 72 2.61 5.78 -2.47
CA LYS A 72 3.61 5.73 -3.55
C LYS A 72 5.04 6.09 -3.12
N PRO A 73 5.31 7.22 -2.44
CA PRO A 73 6.67 7.58 -2.04
C PRO A 73 7.26 6.60 -1.02
N ASP A 74 6.46 6.18 -0.04
CA ASP A 74 6.89 5.22 0.99
C ASP A 74 7.23 3.87 0.37
N TYR A 75 6.43 3.39 -0.58
CA TYR A 75 6.68 2.15 -1.29
C TYR A 75 7.98 2.21 -2.12
N ALA A 76 8.24 3.33 -2.81
CA ALA A 76 9.48 3.51 -3.56
C ALA A 76 10.71 3.47 -2.63
N ARG A 77 10.61 4.08 -1.44
CA ARG A 77 11.70 4.05 -0.45
C ARG A 77 11.88 2.66 0.16
N LEU A 78 10.79 1.97 0.48
CA LEU A 78 10.81 0.59 0.96
C LEU A 78 11.57 -0.32 -0.02
N VAL A 79 11.25 -0.25 -1.31
CA VAL A 79 11.91 -1.06 -2.35
C VAL A 79 13.40 -0.73 -2.46
N ALA A 80 13.79 0.55 -2.39
CA ALA A 80 15.19 0.94 -2.43
C ALA A 80 15.99 0.33 -1.26
N LEU A 81 15.46 0.40 -0.03
CA LEU A 81 16.08 -0.17 1.17
C LEU A 81 16.11 -1.70 1.14
N ALA A 82 15.05 -2.33 0.65
CA ALA A 82 14.99 -3.79 0.51
C ALA A 82 16.05 -4.30 -0.49
N ASN A 83 16.23 -3.58 -1.61
CA ASN A 83 17.25 -3.92 -2.59
C ASN A 83 18.67 -3.75 -2.04
N GLU A 84 18.92 -2.68 -1.27
CA GLU A 84 20.19 -2.47 -0.55
C GLU A 84 20.47 -3.62 0.44
N GLY A 85 19.45 -4.13 1.13
CA GLY A 85 19.59 -5.29 2.03
C GLY A 85 19.78 -6.62 1.31
N SER A 86 19.19 -6.81 0.12
CA SER A 86 19.24 -8.06 -0.63
C SER A 86 20.57 -8.30 -1.35
N THR A 87 21.37 -7.25 -1.55
CA THR A 87 22.69 -7.33 -2.20
C THR A 87 23.85 -7.52 -1.22
N ALA A 88 23.56 -7.69 0.08
CA ALA A 88 24.52 -7.79 1.17
C ALA A 88 25.16 -9.19 1.35
#